data_AF-A0A2J8PC96-F1
#
_entry.id   AF-A0A2J8PC96-F1
#
_cell.length_a   1.000
_cell.length_b   1.000
_cell.length_c   1.000
_cell.angle_alpha   90.00
_cell.angle_beta   90.00
_cell.angle_gamma   90.00
#
_symmetry.space_group_name_H-M   'P 1'
#
loop_
_entity.id
_entity.type
_entity.pdbx_description
1 polymer ?
#
loop_
_entity_poly.entity_id
_entity_poly.type
_entity_poly.pdbx_seq_one_letter_code
_entity_poly.pdbx_strand_id
1 'polypeptide(L)'
;CEKPVVSPNQNARPCKKPCSLRTSCSNCTSNGMECMWCSSTKRCVDSNAYIISFPYGQCLEWQTATCSPQNCSGLRTCGQCLEQPGCGWCNDPSNTGRGHCIEGSSRGPMKLIGMHHNEMVLDTNLCPKEKNYEWSFIQCPACTCSGHANICHLHTGKCFCTTKGIKGDQCQLCDSENRYVGNPLRGTCYYSLLIDYQFTFSLLQEDDRHHTAIN
;
A
#
# COMPACT_ATOMS: atom_id res chain seq x y z
N CYS A 1 0.56 30.43 24.52
CA CYS A 1 1.79 31.24 24.62
C CYS A 1 1.46 32.46 25.45
N GLU A 2 2.19 32.68 26.54
CA GLU A 2 2.01 33.92 27.30
C GLU A 2 2.34 35.10 26.39
N LYS A 3 1.44 36.07 26.35
CA LYS A 3 1.78 37.41 25.87
C LYS A 3 2.90 37.91 26.80
N PRO A 4 3.95 38.55 26.27
CA PRO A 4 5.03 39.03 27.12
C PRO A 4 4.47 40.08 28.08
N VAL A 5 4.35 39.72 29.36
CA VAL A 5 4.28 40.69 30.43
C VAL A 5 5.72 41.11 30.69
N VAL A 6 5.95 42.40 30.57
CA VAL A 6 7.24 43.10 30.67
C VAL A 6 8.09 42.56 31.83
N SER A 7 9.13 41.77 31.53
CA SER A 7 10.34 41.62 32.36
C SER A 7 11.48 40.94 31.58
N PRO A 8 12.75 41.34 31.76
CA PRO A 8 13.78 41.16 30.73
C PRO A 8 14.57 39.85 30.79
N ASN A 9 14.16 38.81 31.54
CA ASN A 9 15.07 37.70 31.85
C ASN A 9 14.43 36.31 32.01
N GLN A 10 13.64 35.88 31.03
CA GLN A 10 13.26 34.48 30.88
C GLN A 10 13.49 34.09 29.42
N ASN A 11 14.32 33.07 29.18
CA ASN A 11 14.49 32.46 27.86
C ASN A 11 13.11 32.04 27.34
N ALA A 12 12.53 32.87 26.47
CA ALA A 12 11.20 32.66 25.92
C ALA A 12 11.20 31.35 25.13
N ARG A 13 10.53 30.33 25.67
CA ARG A 13 10.34 29.07 24.94
C ARG A 13 9.58 29.40 23.65
N PRO A 14 10.10 29.01 22.46
CA PRO A 14 9.47 29.34 21.20
C PRO A 14 8.03 28.82 21.19
N CYS A 15 7.10 29.69 20.78
CA CYS A 15 5.68 29.36 20.73
C CYS A 15 5.48 28.12 19.85
N LYS A 16 4.66 27.17 20.33
CA LYS A 16 4.27 26.02 19.53
C LYS A 16 3.52 26.50 18.30
N LYS A 17 3.93 26.06 17.10
CA LYS A 17 3.23 26.39 15.86
C LYS A 17 1.81 25.81 15.91
N PRO A 18 0.75 26.61 15.71
CA PRO A 18 -0.61 26.11 15.65
C PRO A 18 -0.78 25.11 14.50
N CYS A 19 -1.66 24.12 14.69
CA CYS A 19 -1.92 23.07 13.70
C CYS A 19 -2.30 23.66 12.32
N SER A 20 -3.06 24.76 12.28
CA SER A 20 -3.50 25.42 11.05
C SER A 20 -2.37 25.92 10.13
N LEU A 21 -1.16 26.13 10.67
CA LEU A 21 0.01 26.54 9.89
C LEU A 21 0.81 25.35 9.34
N ARG A 22 0.41 24.11 9.66
CA ARG A 22 1.05 22.90 9.16
C ARG A 22 0.34 22.48 7.87
N THR A 23 1.03 22.61 6.74
CA THR A 23 0.47 22.40 5.39
C THR A 23 0.78 21.02 4.80
N SER A 24 1.47 20.16 5.54
CA SER A 24 1.72 18.78 5.15
C SER A 24 1.26 17.82 6.24
N CYS A 25 0.80 16.63 5.83
CA CYS A 25 0.39 15.59 6.77
C CYS A 25 1.51 15.25 7.76
N SER A 26 2.71 14.98 7.24
CA SER A 26 3.85 14.55 8.07
C SER A 26 4.22 15.59 9.13
N ASN A 27 4.06 16.87 8.83
CA ASN A 27 4.25 17.94 9.80
C ASN A 27 3.06 18.04 10.75
N CYS A 28 1.83 17.85 10.25
CA CYS A 28 0.62 17.84 11.05
C CYS A 28 0.63 16.75 12.14
N THR A 29 0.95 15.51 11.79
CA THR A 29 0.90 14.35 12.71
C THR A 29 2.21 14.12 13.48
N SER A 30 3.23 14.97 13.29
CA SER A 30 4.57 14.79 13.89
C SER A 30 4.58 14.75 15.42
N ASN A 31 3.55 15.33 16.06
CA ASN A 31 3.46 15.49 17.51
C ASN A 31 2.33 14.65 18.14
N GLY A 32 1.98 13.52 17.52
CA GLY A 32 0.89 12.66 18.01
C GLY A 32 -0.50 13.28 17.81
N MET A 33 -1.49 12.81 18.57
CA MET A 33 -2.92 13.15 18.44
C MET A 33 -3.28 14.61 18.80
N GLU A 34 -2.33 15.55 18.88
CA GLU A 34 -2.60 16.97 19.12
C GLU A 34 -3.25 17.65 17.91
N CYS A 35 -2.80 17.28 16.72
CA CYS A 35 -3.36 17.78 15.47
C CYS A 35 -3.93 16.62 14.66
N MET A 36 -4.96 16.92 13.87
CA MET A 36 -5.55 15.98 12.92
C MET A 36 -5.40 16.53 11.50
N TRP A 37 -4.97 15.68 10.58
CA TRP A 37 -4.80 16.02 9.18
C TRP A 37 -6.00 15.53 8.36
N CYS A 38 -6.56 16.43 7.56
CA CYS A 38 -7.55 16.10 6.55
C CYS A 38 -6.89 16.06 5.17
N SER A 39 -6.79 14.87 4.59
CA SER A 39 -6.19 14.70 3.26
C SER A 39 -7.04 15.27 2.12
N SER A 40 -8.37 15.28 2.27
CA SER A 40 -9.29 15.79 1.24
C SER A 40 -9.25 17.31 1.11
N THR A 41 -9.18 18.05 2.23
CA THR A 41 -9.12 19.53 2.22
C THR A 41 -7.72 20.09 2.44
N LYS A 42 -6.70 19.23 2.61
CA LYS A 42 -5.31 19.59 2.95
C LYS A 42 -5.22 20.54 4.16
N ARG A 43 -6.02 20.26 5.20
CA ARG A 43 -6.07 21.09 6.42
C ARG A 43 -5.58 20.30 7.62
N CYS A 44 -4.76 20.94 8.42
CA CYS A 44 -4.37 20.46 9.74
C CYS A 44 -5.15 21.25 10.80
N VAL A 45 -5.86 20.56 11.68
CA VAL A 45 -6.68 21.19 12.72
C VAL A 45 -6.25 20.69 14.09
N ASP A 46 -6.55 21.47 15.12
CA ASP A 46 -6.36 21.02 16.51
C ASP A 46 -7.43 19.97 16.85
N SER A 47 -7.00 18.85 17.43
CA SER A 47 -7.89 17.74 17.78
C SER A 47 -9.00 18.14 18.76
N ASN A 48 -8.72 19.08 19.67
CA ASN A 48 -9.68 19.53 20.68
C ASN A 48 -10.64 20.59 20.12
N ALA A 49 -10.25 21.29 19.06
CA ALA A 49 -11.10 22.32 18.43
C ALA A 49 -11.95 21.76 17.28
N TYR A 50 -11.70 20.54 16.82
CA TYR A 50 -12.31 20.01 15.60
C TYR A 50 -13.84 19.94 15.69
N ILE A 51 -14.40 19.28 16.71
CA ILE A 51 -15.85 19.09 16.86
C ILE A 51 -16.58 20.45 16.95
N ILE A 52 -15.97 21.44 17.60
CA ILE A 52 -16.55 22.77 17.81
C ILE A 52 -16.43 23.64 16.54
N SER A 53 -15.34 23.48 15.79
CA SER A 53 -15.04 24.32 14.61
C SER A 53 -15.64 23.78 13.31
N PHE A 54 -15.95 22.47 13.25
CA PHE A 54 -16.36 21.79 12.02
C PHE A 54 -17.55 20.83 12.21
N PRO A 55 -18.74 21.34 12.62
CA PRO A 55 -19.90 20.51 12.97
C PRO A 55 -20.53 19.72 11.80
N TYR A 56 -20.17 20.02 10.55
CA TYR A 56 -20.79 19.44 9.34
C TYR A 56 -19.94 18.41 8.59
N GLY A 57 -18.89 17.85 9.20
CA GLY A 57 -18.11 16.78 8.57
C GLY A 57 -17.39 17.22 7.28
N GLN A 58 -16.58 18.28 7.37
CA GLN A 58 -15.87 18.86 6.21
C GLN A 58 -14.73 17.97 5.67
N CYS A 59 -14.44 16.85 6.34
CA CYS A 59 -13.40 15.92 5.92
C CYS A 59 -13.94 14.49 5.89
N LEU A 60 -13.57 13.76 4.82
CA LEU A 60 -13.88 12.35 4.66
C LEU A 60 -13.27 11.48 5.77
N GLU A 61 -12.04 11.79 6.18
CA GLU A 61 -11.30 11.04 7.18
C GLU A 61 -10.18 11.89 7.81
N TRP A 62 -10.03 11.80 9.14
CA TRP A 62 -9.00 12.51 9.90
C TRP A 62 -7.85 11.57 10.27
N GLN A 63 -6.63 11.94 9.87
CA GLN A 63 -5.41 11.20 10.15
C GLN A 63 -4.67 11.83 11.34
N THR A 64 -4.30 11.04 12.35
CA THR A 64 -3.69 11.53 13.61
C THR A 64 -2.26 11.04 13.85
N ALA A 65 -1.81 10.02 13.12
CA ALA A 65 -0.47 9.43 13.29
C ALA A 65 0.12 8.95 11.97
N THR A 66 -0.65 8.21 11.18
CA THR A 66 -0.23 7.67 9.89
C THR A 66 -0.56 8.65 8.77
N CYS A 67 0.49 9.29 8.26
CA CYS A 67 0.43 9.96 6.98
C CYS A 67 0.73 8.92 5.91
N SER A 68 -0.31 8.36 5.31
CA SER A 68 -0.14 7.42 4.21
C SER A 68 0.79 8.07 3.18
N PRO A 69 1.96 7.48 2.91
CA PRO A 69 2.77 7.93 1.80
C PRO A 69 1.91 7.81 0.55
N GLN A 70 1.86 8.88 -0.25
CA GLN A 70 1.23 8.96 -1.56
C GLN A 70 1.99 8.11 -2.60
N ASN A 71 2.53 6.97 -2.20
CA ASN A 71 3.32 6.09 -3.04
C ASN A 71 2.60 4.75 -3.11
N CYS A 72 1.43 4.75 -3.73
CA CYS A 72 0.68 3.52 -4.01
C CYS A 72 1.58 2.56 -4.80
N SER A 73 2.39 3.09 -5.71
CA SER A 73 3.35 2.34 -6.53
C SER A 73 4.38 1.50 -5.73
N GLY A 74 4.59 1.79 -4.44
CA GLY A 74 5.46 0.99 -3.56
C GLY A 74 4.84 -0.32 -3.09
N LEU A 75 3.52 -0.44 -3.11
CA LEU A 75 2.75 -1.55 -2.56
C LEU A 75 2.53 -2.61 -3.64
N ARG A 76 2.88 -3.86 -3.32
CA ARG A 76 2.95 -4.94 -4.32
C ARG A 76 1.97 -6.07 -4.11
N THR A 77 1.18 -6.01 -3.05
CA THR A 77 0.05 -6.91 -2.85
C THR A 77 -1.22 -6.08 -2.79
N CYS A 78 -2.32 -6.65 -3.28
CA CYS A 78 -3.60 -5.96 -3.24
C CYS A 78 -4.03 -5.61 -1.80
N GLY A 79 -3.81 -6.51 -0.83
CA GLY A 79 -4.14 -6.26 0.57
C GLY A 79 -3.45 -5.00 1.11
N GLN A 80 -2.13 -4.91 0.94
CA GLN A 80 -1.36 -3.72 1.33
C GLN A 80 -1.81 -2.45 0.59
N CYS A 81 -2.22 -2.60 -0.68
CA CYS A 81 -2.69 -1.49 -1.49
C CYS A 81 -4.02 -0.91 -0.97
N LEU A 82 -5.00 -1.77 -0.73
CA LEU A 82 -6.34 -1.34 -0.31
C LEU A 82 -6.40 -0.93 1.17
N GLU A 83 -5.41 -1.32 1.97
CA GLU A 83 -5.20 -0.75 3.31
C GLU A 83 -4.81 0.73 3.27
N GLN A 84 -4.29 1.23 2.15
CA GLN A 84 -3.92 2.64 2.01
C GLN A 84 -5.06 3.49 1.42
N PRO A 85 -5.52 4.53 2.13
CA PRO A 85 -6.54 5.42 1.62
C PRO A 85 -6.05 6.16 0.37
N GLY A 86 -6.89 6.20 -0.66
CA GLY A 86 -6.57 6.84 -1.94
C GLY A 86 -5.69 6.01 -2.87
N CYS A 87 -5.45 4.74 -2.53
CA CYS A 87 -4.85 3.76 -3.43
C CYS A 87 -5.90 2.74 -3.90
N GLY A 88 -5.71 2.21 -5.10
CA GLY A 88 -6.46 1.07 -5.60
C GLY A 88 -5.59 0.14 -6.43
N TRP A 89 -6.01 -1.10 -6.51
CA TRP A 89 -5.29 -2.17 -7.18
C TRP A 89 -5.79 -2.32 -8.60
N CYS A 90 -4.88 -2.19 -9.57
CA CYS A 90 -5.15 -2.53 -10.95
C CYS A 90 -4.66 -3.94 -11.24
N ASN A 91 -5.59 -4.89 -11.30
CA ASN A 91 -5.32 -6.29 -11.60
C ASN A 91 -5.09 -6.48 -13.10
N ASP A 92 -4.06 -7.27 -13.43
CA ASP A 92 -3.75 -7.62 -14.81
C ASP A 92 -4.68 -8.75 -15.32
N PRO A 93 -4.78 -8.97 -16.63
CA PRO A 93 -5.70 -9.95 -17.19
C PRO A 93 -5.21 -11.41 -17.03
N SER A 94 -4.11 -11.65 -16.33
CA SER A 94 -3.51 -13.00 -16.22
C SER A 94 -4.27 -13.91 -15.25
N ASN A 95 -5.17 -13.36 -14.43
CA ASN A 95 -5.88 -14.06 -13.36
C ASN A 95 -4.96 -14.72 -12.31
N THR A 96 -3.69 -14.32 -12.24
CA THR A 96 -2.77 -14.78 -11.18
C THR A 96 -2.79 -13.86 -9.96
N GLY A 97 -3.70 -12.89 -9.93
CA GLY A 97 -3.74 -11.83 -8.92
C GLY A 97 -2.57 -10.86 -9.01
N ARG A 98 -1.91 -10.79 -10.17
CA ARG A 98 -0.81 -9.87 -10.42
C ARG A 98 -1.40 -8.52 -10.82
N GLY A 99 -0.74 -7.45 -10.40
CA GLY A 99 -1.25 -6.12 -10.64
C GLY A 99 -0.31 -5.05 -10.08
N HIS A 100 -0.77 -3.82 -10.15
CA HIS A 100 -0.05 -2.67 -9.66
C HIS A 100 -0.97 -1.79 -8.83
N CYS A 101 -0.44 -1.28 -7.72
CA CYS A 101 -1.15 -0.35 -6.86
C CYS A 101 -0.93 1.08 -7.38
N ILE A 102 -2.03 1.80 -7.60
CA ILE A 102 -2.05 3.12 -8.22
C ILE A 102 -2.92 4.05 -7.37
N GLU A 103 -2.62 5.34 -7.37
CA GLU A 103 -3.47 6.35 -6.77
C GLU A 103 -4.86 6.33 -7.43
N GLY A 104 -5.92 6.44 -6.65
CA GLY A 104 -7.27 6.37 -7.18
C GLY A 104 -8.38 6.46 -6.14
N SER A 105 -9.61 6.29 -6.63
CA SER A 105 -10.82 6.31 -5.81
C SER A 105 -11.79 5.22 -6.26
N SER A 106 -12.98 5.17 -5.65
CA SER A 106 -14.08 4.32 -6.11
C SER A 106 -14.51 4.61 -7.55
N ARG A 107 -14.16 5.77 -8.12
CA ARG A 107 -14.41 6.11 -9.53
C ARG A 107 -13.38 5.54 -10.50
N GLY A 108 -12.21 5.10 -10.01
CA GLY A 108 -11.13 4.60 -10.85
C GLY A 108 -9.76 5.19 -10.49
N PRO A 109 -8.73 4.86 -11.27
CA PRO A 109 -7.36 5.36 -11.09
C PRO A 109 -7.29 6.87 -11.35
N MET A 110 -6.52 7.58 -10.53
CA MET A 110 -6.37 9.02 -10.57
C MET A 110 -4.89 9.40 -10.70
N LYS A 111 -4.64 10.50 -11.39
CA LYS A 111 -3.29 11.04 -11.62
C LYS A 111 -3.21 12.50 -11.20
N LEU A 112 -2.08 12.91 -10.65
CA LEU A 112 -1.77 14.30 -10.39
C LEU A 112 -1.38 15.01 -11.69
N ILE A 113 -2.06 16.11 -12.01
CA ILE A 113 -1.73 16.96 -13.17
C ILE A 113 -1.15 18.29 -12.68
N GLY A 114 0.12 18.54 -13.02
CA GLY A 114 0.77 19.85 -12.87
C GLY A 114 1.65 20.01 -11.61
N MET A 115 2.78 20.68 -11.79
CA MET A 115 3.80 20.93 -10.75
C MET A 115 3.38 21.99 -9.70
N HIS A 116 2.22 22.64 -9.90
CA HIS A 116 1.75 23.79 -9.10
C HIS A 116 0.29 23.74 -8.64
N HIS A 117 -0.51 22.74 -9.03
CA HIS A 117 -1.89 22.57 -8.54
C HIS A 117 -2.14 21.10 -8.19
N ASN A 118 -2.60 20.84 -6.96
CA ASN A 118 -2.93 19.51 -6.42
C ASN A 118 -4.23 18.95 -7.04
N GLU A 119 -4.42 19.02 -8.35
CA GLU A 119 -5.59 18.46 -9.02
C GLU A 119 -5.35 16.99 -9.37
N MET A 120 -6.15 16.13 -8.75
CA MET A 120 -6.25 14.71 -9.07
C MET A 120 -7.35 14.53 -10.12
N VAL A 121 -6.98 14.02 -11.29
CA VAL A 121 -7.91 13.78 -12.40
C VAL A 121 -7.99 12.29 -12.66
N LEU A 122 -9.17 11.82 -13.06
CA LEU A 122 -9.39 10.42 -13.45
C LEU A 122 -8.59 10.14 -14.74
N ASP A 123 -7.76 9.10 -14.72
CA ASP A 123 -6.99 8.66 -15.89
C ASP A 123 -7.19 7.16 -16.09
N THR A 124 -8.20 6.80 -16.88
CA THR A 124 -8.58 5.41 -17.16
C THR A 124 -7.49 4.63 -17.88
N ASN A 125 -6.52 5.31 -18.52
CA ASN A 125 -5.41 4.62 -19.20
C ASN A 125 -4.45 3.94 -18.23
N LEU A 126 -4.46 4.33 -16.95
CA LEU A 126 -3.66 3.69 -15.90
C LEU A 126 -4.17 2.30 -15.54
N CYS A 127 -5.46 2.03 -15.78
CA CYS A 127 -6.07 0.71 -15.59
C CYS A 127 -7.10 0.44 -16.70
N PRO A 128 -6.63 0.06 -17.90
CA PRO A 128 -7.45 0.04 -19.11
C PRO A 128 -8.41 -1.16 -19.13
N LYS A 129 -9.69 -0.88 -18.90
CA LYS A 129 -10.74 -1.91 -18.90
C LYS A 129 -10.91 -2.58 -20.27
N GLU A 130 -10.67 -1.85 -21.36
CA GLU A 130 -10.70 -2.39 -22.72
C GLU A 130 -9.64 -3.48 -22.99
N LYS A 131 -8.60 -3.56 -22.14
CA LYS A 131 -7.59 -4.62 -22.17
C LYS A 131 -7.81 -5.69 -21.09
N ASN A 132 -9.00 -5.76 -20.50
CA ASN A 132 -9.37 -6.65 -19.40
C ASN A 132 -8.58 -6.43 -18.11
N TYR A 133 -8.07 -5.22 -17.87
CA TYR A 133 -7.59 -4.85 -16.54
C TYR A 133 -8.78 -4.53 -15.63
N GLU A 134 -8.67 -4.91 -14.37
CA GLU A 134 -9.74 -4.73 -13.39
C GLU A 134 -9.29 -3.81 -12.26
N TRP A 135 -10.10 -2.78 -11.99
CA TRP A 135 -9.85 -1.84 -10.91
C TRP A 135 -10.57 -2.27 -9.63
N SER A 136 -9.80 -2.41 -8.56
CA SER A 136 -10.27 -2.74 -7.22
C SER A 136 -9.91 -1.63 -6.25
N PHE A 137 -10.91 -1.06 -5.57
CA PHE A 137 -10.69 -0.01 -4.57
C PHE A 137 -11.18 -0.38 -3.17
N ILE A 138 -12.09 -1.36 -3.07
CA ILE A 138 -12.74 -1.74 -1.82
C ILE A 138 -12.38 -3.18 -1.44
N GLN A 139 -12.44 -4.10 -2.40
CA GLN A 139 -12.20 -5.52 -2.20
C GLN A 139 -11.18 -6.00 -3.21
N CYS A 140 -10.22 -6.80 -2.76
CA CYS A 140 -9.28 -7.45 -3.66
C CYS A 140 -9.96 -8.51 -4.54
N PRO A 141 -9.44 -8.74 -5.76
CA PRO A 141 -9.83 -9.89 -6.55
C PRO A 141 -9.62 -11.20 -5.80
N ALA A 142 -10.38 -12.22 -6.15
CA ALA A 142 -10.14 -13.57 -5.67
C ALA A 142 -8.77 -14.07 -6.16
N CYS A 143 -8.15 -14.99 -5.42
CA CYS A 143 -6.87 -15.62 -5.78
C CYS A 143 -5.73 -14.63 -6.08
N THR A 144 -5.32 -13.84 -5.09
CA THR A 144 -4.22 -12.87 -5.21
C THR A 144 -2.84 -13.52 -5.11
N CYS A 145 -2.45 -14.31 -6.12
CA CYS A 145 -1.30 -15.22 -6.05
C CYS A 145 0.04 -14.65 -6.55
N SER A 146 0.18 -13.33 -6.58
CA SER A 146 1.43 -12.61 -6.90
C SER A 146 2.08 -12.99 -8.24
N GLY A 147 1.34 -13.57 -9.20
CA GLY A 147 1.94 -14.05 -10.45
C GLY A 147 2.39 -15.51 -10.47
N HIS A 148 2.28 -16.22 -9.35
CA HIS A 148 2.86 -17.56 -9.17
C HIS A 148 1.84 -18.68 -8.96
N ALA A 149 0.55 -18.38 -9.14
CA ALA A 149 -0.53 -19.36 -9.30
C ALA A 149 -1.74 -18.70 -9.96
N ASN A 150 -2.57 -19.49 -10.62
CA ASN A 150 -3.88 -19.08 -11.14
C ASN A 150 -5.05 -19.82 -10.46
N ILE A 151 -4.73 -20.78 -9.58
CA ILE A 151 -5.70 -21.55 -8.81
C ILE A 151 -5.45 -21.28 -7.33
N CYS A 152 -6.52 -21.00 -6.61
CA CYS A 152 -6.50 -20.90 -5.16
C CYS A 152 -7.65 -21.68 -4.55
N HIS A 153 -7.54 -21.97 -3.26
CA HIS A 153 -8.56 -22.63 -2.50
C HIS A 153 -9.77 -21.71 -2.31
N LEU A 154 -10.97 -22.18 -2.68
CA LEU A 154 -12.18 -21.35 -2.81
C LEU A 154 -12.58 -20.59 -1.53
N HIS A 155 -12.42 -21.21 -0.36
CA HIS A 155 -12.87 -20.62 0.91
C HIS A 155 -11.80 -19.80 1.62
N THR A 156 -10.53 -20.17 1.46
CA THR A 156 -9.42 -19.56 2.21
C THR A 156 -8.65 -18.57 1.36
N GLY A 157 -8.79 -18.61 0.03
CA GLY A 157 -8.00 -17.81 -0.90
C GLY A 157 -6.55 -18.25 -1.02
N LYS A 158 -6.15 -19.33 -0.32
CA LYS A 158 -4.77 -19.84 -0.34
C LYS A 158 -4.38 -20.34 -1.72
N CYS A 159 -3.33 -19.77 -2.29
CA CYS A 159 -2.82 -20.10 -3.60
C CYS A 159 -2.06 -21.43 -3.63
N PHE A 160 -2.23 -22.17 -4.73
CA PHE A 160 -1.43 -23.36 -5.00
C PHE A 160 -0.23 -22.97 -5.86
N CYS A 161 0.88 -22.60 -5.20
CA CYS A 161 2.05 -22.03 -5.88
C CYS A 161 2.66 -23.01 -6.90
N THR A 162 2.91 -22.54 -8.12
CA THR A 162 3.31 -23.40 -9.24
C THR A 162 4.83 -23.56 -9.39
N THR A 163 5.62 -22.87 -8.58
CA THR A 163 7.09 -22.89 -8.68
C THR A 163 7.70 -23.40 -7.38
N LYS A 164 8.58 -24.40 -7.46
CA LYS A 164 9.28 -24.92 -6.28
C LYS A 164 10.13 -23.81 -5.65
N GLY A 165 10.07 -23.72 -4.33
CA GLY A 165 10.78 -22.68 -3.58
C GLY A 165 10.02 -21.36 -3.41
N ILE A 166 8.81 -21.24 -3.97
CA ILE A 166 7.87 -20.15 -3.67
C ILE A 166 6.78 -20.68 -2.74
N LYS A 167 6.52 -19.97 -1.64
CA LYS A 167 5.54 -20.34 -0.61
C LYS A 167 4.74 -19.15 -0.09
N GLY A 168 3.85 -19.42 0.87
CA GLY A 168 2.94 -18.45 1.47
C GLY A 168 1.55 -18.47 0.82
N ASP A 169 0.55 -17.95 1.52
CA ASP A 169 -0.85 -18.06 1.07
C ASP A 169 -1.15 -17.33 -0.24
N GLN A 170 -0.31 -16.36 -0.62
CA GLN A 170 -0.38 -15.57 -1.85
C GLN A 170 0.86 -15.77 -2.73
N CYS A 171 1.65 -16.83 -2.49
CA CYS A 171 2.92 -17.10 -3.17
C CYS A 171 3.91 -15.91 -3.13
N GLN A 172 3.93 -15.21 -2.00
CA GLN A 172 4.66 -13.97 -1.79
C GLN A 172 6.00 -14.15 -1.06
N LEU A 173 6.35 -15.38 -0.67
CA LEU A 173 7.56 -15.68 0.10
C LEU A 173 8.45 -16.69 -0.63
N CYS A 174 9.76 -16.57 -0.43
CA CYS A 174 10.67 -17.66 -0.78
C CYS A 174 10.73 -18.69 0.35
N ASP A 175 10.98 -19.93 -0.02
CA ASP A 175 11.24 -21.00 0.93
C ASP A 175 12.69 -20.96 1.44
N SER A 176 12.96 -19.98 2.28
CA SER A 176 14.28 -19.72 2.85
C SER A 176 14.81 -20.88 3.70
N GLU A 177 13.92 -21.68 4.32
CA GLU A 177 14.27 -22.90 5.06
C GLU A 177 14.96 -23.92 4.16
N ASN A 178 14.52 -24.02 2.90
CA ASN A 178 15.12 -24.86 1.88
C ASN A 178 16.14 -24.10 1.01
N ARG A 179 16.73 -23.01 1.52
CA ARG A 179 17.80 -22.22 0.89
C ARG A 179 17.41 -21.51 -0.42
N TYR A 180 16.12 -21.36 -0.70
CA TYR A 180 15.68 -20.51 -1.80
C TYR A 180 15.83 -19.04 -1.40
N VAL A 181 16.40 -18.25 -2.29
CA VAL A 181 16.64 -16.82 -2.12
C VAL A 181 16.02 -16.03 -3.27
N GLY A 182 15.80 -14.73 -3.06
CA GLY A 182 15.17 -13.86 -4.05
C GLY A 182 13.96 -13.13 -3.49
N ASN A 183 13.07 -12.68 -4.38
CA ASN A 183 11.85 -11.99 -4.00
C ASN A 183 10.75 -12.24 -5.05
N PRO A 184 9.71 -13.03 -4.72
CA PRO A 184 8.68 -13.41 -5.67
C PRO A 184 7.75 -12.23 -6.02
N LEU A 185 7.68 -11.18 -5.20
CA LEU A 185 6.98 -9.91 -5.54
C LEU A 185 7.79 -9.02 -6.49
N ARG A 186 9.06 -9.35 -6.76
CA ARG A 186 9.93 -8.66 -7.73
C ARG A 186 10.35 -9.52 -8.91
N GLY A 187 9.98 -10.80 -8.91
CA GLY A 187 10.50 -11.78 -9.85
C GLY A 187 10.17 -13.18 -9.35
N THR A 188 11.19 -13.95 -8.98
CA THR A 188 11.03 -15.33 -8.51
C THR A 188 12.01 -15.63 -7.38
N CYS A 189 11.95 -16.85 -6.87
CA CYS A 189 12.90 -17.43 -5.95
C CYS A 189 13.79 -18.41 -6.72
N TYR A 190 15.06 -18.47 -6.37
CA TYR A 190 16.07 -19.28 -7.04
C TYR A 190 16.87 -20.09 -6.03
N TYR A 191 17.31 -21.26 -6.46
CA TYR A 191 18.25 -22.09 -5.72
C TYR A 191 19.65 -22.01 -6.35
N SER A 192 20.63 -21.53 -5.59
CA SER A 192 22.00 -21.42 -6.07
C SER A 192 22.69 -22.79 -6.06
N LEU A 193 23.02 -23.32 -7.24
CA LEU A 193 23.83 -24.54 -7.41
C LEU A 193 25.26 -24.18 -7.83
N LEU A 194 26.23 -24.97 -7.38
CA LEU A 194 27.60 -24.88 -7.87
C LEU A 194 27.72 -25.59 -9.22
N ILE A 195 28.75 -25.23 -9.99
CA ILE A 195 29.07 -25.91 -11.26
C ILE A 195 29.33 -27.39 -10.96
N ASP A 196 28.83 -28.27 -11.84
CA ASP A 196 28.90 -29.74 -11.74
C ASP A 196 28.19 -30.35 -10.52
N TYR A 197 27.38 -29.57 -9.80
CA TYR A 197 26.59 -30.07 -8.69
C TYR A 197 25.27 -30.69 -9.18
N GLN A 198 25.04 -31.96 -8.83
CA GLN A 198 23.77 -32.63 -9.09
C GLN A 198 22.87 -32.52 -7.86
N PHE A 199 21.66 -31.97 -8.06
CA PHE A 199 20.64 -31.86 -7.02
C PHE A 199 19.36 -32.57 -7.44
N THR A 200 18.75 -33.28 -6.49
CA THR A 200 17.48 -33.99 -6.71
C THR A 200 16.37 -33.24 -6.00
N PHE A 201 15.33 -32.86 -6.74
CA PHE A 201 14.11 -32.30 -6.18
C PHE A 201 13.10 -33.43 -5.95
N SER A 202 12.65 -33.60 -4.70
CA SER A 202 11.58 -34.54 -4.35
C SER A 202 10.23 -33.82 -4.40
N LEU A 203 9.32 -34.29 -5.25
CA LEU A 203 7.94 -33.81 -5.39
C LEU A 203 6.99 -34.87 -4.85
N LEU A 204 7.04 -35.11 -3.55
CA LEU A 204 6.34 -36.22 -2.90
C LEU A 204 5.19 -35.78 -2.00
N GLN A 205 5.04 -34.48 -1.75
CA GLN A 205 3.99 -33.94 -0.90
C GLN A 205 2.73 -33.65 -1.73
N GLU A 206 1.55 -33.68 -1.10
CA GLU A 206 0.29 -33.33 -1.79
C GLU A 206 0.31 -31.89 -2.33
N ASP A 207 0.94 -30.97 -1.61
CA ASP A 207 1.11 -29.57 -2.03
C ASP A 207 2.02 -29.44 -3.28
N ASP A 208 2.90 -30.42 -3.54
CA ASP A 208 3.78 -30.42 -4.72
C ASP A 208 3.00 -30.69 -6.02
N ARG A 209 1.74 -31.19 -5.94
CA ARG A 209 0.92 -31.53 -7.12
C ARG A 209 0.74 -30.37 -8.09
N HIS A 210 0.79 -29.14 -7.59
CA HIS A 210 0.55 -27.94 -8.37
C HIS A 210 1.84 -27.31 -8.93
N HIS A 211 3.01 -27.84 -8.58
CA HIS A 211 4.28 -27.36 -9.12
C HIS A 211 4.44 -27.74 -10.60
N THR A 212 4.70 -26.75 -11.43
CA THR A 212 4.96 -26.88 -12.87
C THR A 212 6.34 -26.34 -13.28
N ALA A 213 7.08 -25.71 -12.36
CA ALA A 213 8.40 -25.11 -12.62
C ALA A 213 9.35 -25.23 -11.42
N ILE A 214 10.66 -25.19 -11.71
CA ILE A 214 11.77 -25.20 -10.73
C ILE A 214 12.82 -24.18 -11.21
N ASN A 215 13.30 -23.31 -10.31
CA ASN A 215 14.21 -22.17 -10.60
C ASN A 215 15.46 -22.15 -9.73
#